data_AF-A0A953VVH5-F1
#
_entry.id   AF-A0A953VVH5-F1
#
_cell.length_a   1.000
_cell.length_b   1.000
_cell.length_c   1.000
_cell.angle_alpha   90.00
_cell.angle_beta   90.00
_cell.angle_gamma   90.00
#
_symmetry.space_group_name_H-M   'P 1'
#
loop_
_entity.id
_entity.type
_entity.pdbx_description
1 polymer ?
#
loop_
_entity_poly.entity_id
_entity_poly.type
_entity_poly.pdbx_seq_one_letter_code
_entity_poly.pdbx_strand_id
1 'polypeptide(L)'
;MAGIVTEGDKMPPATTIVGTPFDDDLNALADGTTLRGLAGDDTLTSHFNDTRLFGMAGNDWLTTDYSLIAPIGAPAVVSAEQDGGSGDDVMTVRLHAESNVLAEASAVLHGGSGNDTISSDLTVYFANPHASNWVDGGAGDDTIDVRARGYADLSGIIVSNHVFGGAGNDTISARAEIWLTDDGGIAENVIDSGAGNDTVTALAVTSLEGVGDETARNLINTGSGNDFVDVTAVARSNDGKYAINEVDAGSGNDVVRAYAITDSNSTQPVGSNKVYGGSGNDDLTAIHFTDGENWVTTVDNLVD
;
A
#
# COMPACT_ATOMS: atom_id res chain seq x y z
N MET A 1 -23.93 -12.29 38.64
CA MET A 1 -23.99 -10.82 38.50
C MET A 1 -22.68 -10.38 37.88
N ALA A 2 -22.77 -9.57 36.83
CA ALA A 2 -21.67 -9.08 36.02
C ALA A 2 -20.56 -8.46 36.89
N GLY A 3 -19.32 -8.89 36.65
CA GLY A 3 -18.14 -8.24 37.18
C GLY A 3 -17.81 -7.03 36.34
N ILE A 4 -17.79 -5.86 36.99
CA ILE A 4 -17.33 -4.59 36.45
C ILE A 4 -15.82 -4.71 36.19
N VAL A 5 -15.38 -4.47 34.97
CA VAL A 5 -13.95 -4.28 34.66
C VAL A 5 -13.66 -2.78 34.80
N THR A 6 -12.88 -2.43 35.81
CA THR A 6 -12.42 -1.07 36.10
C THR A 6 -11.13 -0.77 35.35
N GLU A 7 -11.00 0.46 34.86
CA GLU A 7 -9.80 1.05 34.24
C GLU A 7 -8.47 0.57 34.87
N GLY A 8 -7.60 0.00 34.03
CA GLY A 8 -6.27 -0.45 34.41
C GLY A 8 -5.83 -1.81 33.90
N ASP A 9 -6.60 -2.47 33.03
CA ASP A 9 -6.19 -3.76 32.46
C ASP A 9 -4.97 -3.57 31.55
N LYS A 10 -3.83 -3.99 32.10
CA LYS A 10 -2.65 -4.37 31.32
C LYS A 10 -3.14 -5.22 30.16
N MET A 11 -2.74 -4.87 28.93
CA MET A 11 -3.00 -5.72 27.77
C MET A 11 -2.72 -7.18 28.17
N PRO A 12 -3.66 -8.12 27.93
CA PRO A 12 -3.35 -9.53 28.12
C PRO A 12 -2.04 -9.84 27.37
N PRO A 13 -1.16 -10.69 27.92
CA PRO A 13 0.09 -11.01 27.24
C PRO A 13 -0.23 -11.50 25.83
N ALA A 14 0.54 -11.05 24.84
CA ALA A 14 0.46 -11.54 23.46
C ALA A 14 0.26 -13.06 23.48
N THR A 15 -0.91 -13.51 23.04
CA THR A 15 -1.27 -14.93 23.10
C THR A 15 -0.86 -15.58 21.80
N THR A 16 -0.22 -16.75 21.87
CA THR A 16 0.05 -17.57 20.68
C THR A 16 -0.92 -18.73 20.64
N ILE A 17 -1.65 -18.86 19.54
CA ILE A 17 -2.53 -19.99 19.22
C ILE A 17 -1.84 -20.75 18.09
N VAL A 18 -1.70 -22.06 18.27
CA VAL A 18 -1.01 -22.93 17.33
C VAL A 18 -2.00 -24.02 16.90
N GLY A 19 -2.14 -24.19 15.60
CA GLY A 19 -2.90 -25.26 14.97
C GLY A 19 -2.20 -26.61 15.09
N THR A 20 -2.54 -27.47 14.16
CA THR A 20 -2.18 -28.86 14.01
C THR A 20 -1.54 -29.06 12.63
N PRO A 21 -1.10 -30.28 12.28
CA PRO A 21 -0.63 -30.55 10.92
C PRO A 21 -1.75 -30.78 9.89
N PHE A 22 -2.98 -30.34 10.15
CA PHE A 22 -4.15 -30.50 9.30
C PHE A 22 -4.89 -29.16 9.22
N ASP A 23 -5.76 -29.01 8.22
CA ASP A 23 -6.62 -27.85 8.04
C ASP A 23 -7.31 -27.41 9.34
N ASP A 24 -6.95 -26.23 9.84
CA ASP A 24 -7.44 -25.61 11.05
C ASP A 24 -8.21 -24.31 10.78
N ASP A 25 -9.15 -24.00 11.68
CA ASP A 25 -9.84 -22.70 11.73
C ASP A 25 -9.44 -21.99 13.02
N LEU A 26 -8.51 -21.04 12.91
CA LEU A 26 -7.91 -20.32 14.01
C LEU A 26 -8.41 -18.87 14.05
N ASN A 27 -8.82 -18.43 15.23
CA ASN A 27 -9.34 -17.08 15.45
C ASN A 27 -8.52 -16.38 16.54
N ALA A 28 -8.08 -15.15 16.26
CA ALA A 28 -7.45 -14.30 17.26
C ALA A 28 -8.44 -13.99 18.39
N LEU A 29 -7.95 -13.88 19.62
CA LEU A 29 -8.79 -13.71 20.81
C LEU A 29 -8.64 -12.35 21.49
N ALA A 30 -7.60 -11.60 21.12
CA ALA A 30 -7.28 -10.28 21.65
C ALA A 30 -6.26 -9.59 20.75
N ASP A 31 -6.03 -8.30 21.02
CA ASP A 31 -4.90 -7.56 20.44
C ASP A 31 -3.57 -8.28 20.73
N GLY A 32 -2.62 -8.19 19.81
CA GLY A 32 -1.30 -8.83 19.95
C GLY A 32 -1.31 -10.35 19.75
N THR A 33 -2.45 -10.97 19.38
CA THR A 33 -2.53 -12.43 19.19
C THR A 33 -1.70 -12.86 17.98
N THR A 34 -0.96 -13.96 18.15
CA THR A 34 -0.27 -14.66 17.09
C THR A 34 -0.98 -15.98 16.77
N LEU A 35 -1.39 -16.18 15.53
CA LEU A 35 -1.94 -17.44 15.02
C LEU A 35 -0.88 -18.14 14.17
N ARG A 36 -0.75 -19.47 14.32
CA ARG A 36 0.16 -20.29 13.52
C ARG A 36 -0.59 -21.53 13.02
N GLY A 37 -0.84 -21.63 11.73
CA GLY A 37 -1.51 -22.75 11.06
C GLY A 37 -0.68 -24.03 11.14
N LEU A 38 0.56 -23.95 10.67
CA LEU A 38 1.59 -25.00 10.59
C LEU A 38 1.59 -25.75 9.25
N ALA A 39 0.73 -26.74 9.09
CA ALA A 39 0.65 -27.52 7.87
C ALA A 39 -0.82 -27.85 7.62
N GLY A 40 -1.23 -27.90 6.35
CA GLY A 40 -2.64 -28.05 5.99
C GLY A 40 -3.15 -26.75 5.38
N ASP A 41 -4.34 -26.79 4.81
CA ASP A 41 -4.94 -25.58 4.21
C ASP A 41 -5.74 -24.85 5.31
N ASP A 42 -5.10 -23.92 6.02
CA ASP A 42 -5.61 -23.30 7.23
C ASP A 42 -6.41 -22.02 6.96
N THR A 43 -7.33 -21.70 7.88
CA THR A 43 -8.04 -20.41 7.91
C THR A 43 -7.71 -19.67 9.19
N LEU A 44 -7.03 -18.53 9.08
CA LEU A 44 -6.59 -17.69 10.19
C LEU A 44 -7.31 -16.34 10.13
N THR A 45 -8.12 -16.02 11.15
CA THR A 45 -8.92 -14.78 11.18
C THR A 45 -8.62 -13.92 12.41
N SER A 46 -8.53 -12.61 12.21
CA SER A 46 -8.40 -11.61 13.27
C SER A 46 -9.35 -10.43 13.09
N HIS A 47 -9.93 -10.00 14.21
CA HIS A 47 -10.65 -8.73 14.37
C HIS A 47 -10.03 -7.87 15.48
N PHE A 48 -8.72 -8.00 15.66
CA PHE A 48 -7.97 -7.38 16.75
C PHE A 48 -6.74 -6.67 16.22
N ASN A 49 -6.21 -5.77 17.02
CA ASN A 49 -5.03 -4.99 16.68
C ASN A 49 -3.72 -5.78 16.86
N ASP A 50 -2.65 -5.39 16.17
CA ASP A 50 -1.29 -5.96 16.31
C ASP A 50 -1.25 -7.50 16.24
N THR A 51 -2.13 -8.08 15.42
CA THR A 51 -2.17 -9.53 15.24
C THR A 51 -1.21 -10.00 14.17
N ARG A 52 -0.65 -11.19 14.39
CA ARG A 52 0.27 -11.86 13.48
C ARG A 52 -0.31 -13.20 13.04
N LEU A 53 -0.48 -13.42 11.76
CA LEU A 53 -1.07 -14.63 11.21
C LEU A 53 -0.01 -15.32 10.34
N PHE A 54 0.33 -16.57 10.67
CA PHE A 54 1.32 -17.35 9.94
C PHE A 54 0.67 -18.64 9.45
N GLY A 55 0.46 -18.79 8.14
CA GLY A 55 -0.07 -20.01 7.52
C GLY A 55 0.94 -21.16 7.60
N MET A 56 2.12 -20.87 7.07
CA MET A 56 3.33 -21.71 6.99
C MET A 56 3.34 -22.70 5.84
N ALA A 57 2.52 -23.75 5.83
CA ALA A 57 2.57 -24.73 4.73
C ALA A 57 1.18 -25.22 4.37
N GLY A 58 0.85 -25.20 3.09
CA GLY A 58 -0.50 -25.42 2.61
C GLY A 58 -1.04 -24.14 1.98
N ASN A 59 -2.23 -24.20 1.42
CA ASN A 59 -2.86 -23.03 0.83
C ASN A 59 -3.75 -22.40 1.90
N ASP A 60 -3.28 -21.31 2.48
CA ASP A 60 -3.85 -20.72 3.68
C ASP A 60 -4.69 -19.47 3.37
N TRP A 61 -5.74 -19.25 4.16
CA TRP A 61 -6.57 -18.04 4.14
C TRP A 61 -6.31 -17.19 5.38
N LEU A 62 -5.60 -16.08 5.21
CA LEU A 62 -5.24 -15.16 6.28
C LEU A 62 -6.05 -13.88 6.18
N THR A 63 -6.85 -13.56 7.19
CA THR A 63 -7.69 -12.35 7.20
C THR A 63 -7.54 -11.56 8.49
N THR A 64 -7.20 -10.27 8.38
CA THR A 64 -7.29 -9.30 9.47
C THR A 64 -8.22 -8.16 9.05
N ASP A 65 -9.31 -7.96 9.79
CA ASP A 65 -10.25 -6.85 9.57
C ASP A 65 -10.50 -6.14 10.90
N TYR A 66 -9.91 -4.95 11.05
CA TYR A 66 -9.96 -4.19 12.30
C TYR A 66 -10.17 -2.69 12.07
N SER A 67 -11.00 -2.08 12.90
CA SER A 67 -11.30 -0.65 12.88
C SER A 67 -11.21 -0.07 14.28
N LEU A 68 -10.42 1.00 14.43
CA LEU A 68 -10.25 1.72 15.68
C LEU A 68 -10.63 3.18 15.50
N ILE A 69 -11.70 3.58 16.19
CA ILE A 69 -12.08 4.99 16.36
C ILE A 69 -11.67 5.39 17.78
N ALA A 70 -10.62 6.18 17.91
CA ALA A 70 -10.08 6.56 19.20
C ALA A 70 -10.97 7.62 19.88
N PRO A 71 -11.11 7.56 21.22
CA PRO A 71 -11.69 8.66 21.99
C PRO A 71 -10.94 9.97 21.77
N ILE A 72 -11.61 11.09 22.03
CA ILE A 72 -11.00 12.42 21.97
C ILE A 72 -9.72 12.46 22.84
N GLY A 73 -8.61 12.85 22.22
CA GLY A 73 -7.33 12.97 22.90
C GLY A 73 -6.52 11.67 22.98
N ALA A 74 -7.00 10.57 22.40
CA ALA A 74 -6.27 9.32 22.29
C ALA A 74 -5.84 9.07 20.83
N PRO A 75 -4.67 8.44 20.61
CA PRO A 75 -4.25 7.99 19.29
C PRO A 75 -5.04 6.74 18.84
N ALA A 76 -5.18 6.57 17.53
CA ALA A 76 -5.60 5.32 16.89
C ALA A 76 -4.40 4.78 16.11
N VAL A 77 -3.76 3.73 16.61
CA VAL A 77 -2.64 3.06 15.93
C VAL A 77 -3.03 1.62 15.71
N VAL A 78 -3.16 1.22 14.45
CA VAL A 78 -3.57 -0.13 14.07
C VAL A 78 -2.52 -0.81 13.19
N SER A 79 -2.25 -2.09 13.46
CA SER A 79 -1.28 -2.86 12.71
C SER A 79 -1.70 -4.33 12.51
N ALA A 80 -1.21 -4.93 11.43
CA ALA A 80 -1.35 -6.36 11.17
C ALA A 80 -0.11 -6.90 10.45
N GLU A 81 0.25 -8.14 10.74
CA GLU A 81 1.31 -8.89 10.07
C GLU A 81 0.74 -10.22 9.59
N GLN A 82 1.02 -10.58 8.34
CA GLN A 82 0.62 -11.84 7.74
C GLN A 82 1.78 -12.45 6.95
N ASP A 83 1.93 -13.77 7.02
CA ASP A 83 2.92 -14.55 6.29
C ASP A 83 2.24 -15.85 5.84
N GLY A 84 2.04 -16.01 4.53
CA GLY A 84 1.42 -17.19 3.93
C GLY A 84 2.32 -18.41 4.06
N GLY A 85 3.57 -18.28 3.61
CA GLY A 85 4.61 -19.27 3.81
C GLY A 85 4.83 -20.08 2.54
N SER A 86 4.21 -21.26 2.43
CA SER A 86 4.38 -22.12 1.27
C SER A 86 3.06 -22.73 0.83
N GLY A 87 2.70 -22.55 -0.43
CA GLY A 87 1.39 -22.87 -0.97
C GLY A 87 0.84 -21.64 -1.68
N ASP A 88 -0.31 -21.79 -2.34
CA ASP A 88 -0.97 -20.66 -3.00
C ASP A 88 -1.89 -19.98 -1.96
N ASP A 89 -1.40 -18.95 -1.28
CA ASP A 89 -2.05 -18.34 -0.14
C ASP A 89 -2.98 -17.20 -0.53
N VAL A 90 -4.00 -16.95 0.31
CA VAL A 90 -4.93 -15.82 0.16
C VAL A 90 -4.87 -14.95 1.40
N MET A 91 -4.36 -13.74 1.22
CA MET A 91 -4.08 -12.81 2.30
C MET A 91 -4.93 -11.56 2.16
N THR A 92 -5.59 -11.15 3.24
CA THR A 92 -6.43 -9.94 3.26
C THR A 92 -6.22 -9.17 4.55
N VAL A 93 -5.83 -7.90 4.42
CA VAL A 93 -5.77 -6.94 5.53
C VAL A 93 -6.67 -5.75 5.23
N ARG A 94 -7.58 -5.43 6.16
CA ARG A 94 -8.38 -4.21 6.15
C ARG A 94 -8.23 -3.50 7.49
N LEU A 95 -7.60 -2.34 7.48
CA LEU A 95 -7.37 -1.56 8.69
C LEU A 95 -7.93 -0.15 8.55
N HIS A 96 -8.62 0.29 9.60
CA HIS A 96 -9.17 1.63 9.69
C HIS A 96 -8.75 2.27 11.02
N ALA A 97 -8.17 3.47 10.98
CA ALA A 97 -7.85 4.25 12.17
C ALA A 97 -8.39 5.68 12.06
N GLU A 98 -9.07 6.13 13.12
CA GLU A 98 -9.66 7.46 13.22
C GLU A 98 -9.27 8.09 14.57
N SER A 99 -8.62 9.26 14.54
CA SER A 99 -8.21 9.96 15.76
C SER A 99 -7.99 11.45 15.52
N ASN A 100 -8.40 12.27 16.49
CA ASN A 100 -8.12 13.71 16.50
C ASN A 100 -6.71 14.07 17.05
N VAL A 101 -5.84 13.07 17.26
CA VAL A 101 -4.44 13.26 17.71
C VAL A 101 -3.46 12.63 16.73
N LEU A 102 -3.61 11.32 16.47
CA LEU A 102 -2.75 10.52 15.59
C LEU A 102 -3.55 9.33 15.07
N ALA A 103 -3.73 9.21 13.77
CA ALA A 103 -4.31 8.05 13.11
C ALA A 103 -3.26 7.33 12.27
N GLU A 104 -2.91 6.11 12.65
CA GLU A 104 -1.89 5.31 11.96
C GLU A 104 -2.41 3.91 11.64
N ALA A 105 -2.21 3.46 10.42
CA ALA A 105 -2.50 2.10 9.97
C ALA A 105 -1.29 1.51 9.25
N SER A 106 -0.82 0.33 9.65
CA SER A 106 0.30 -0.35 9.00
C SER A 106 0.01 -1.82 8.75
N ALA A 107 0.44 -2.33 7.61
CA ALA A 107 0.33 -3.74 7.30
C ALA A 107 1.63 -4.26 6.69
N VAL A 108 2.03 -5.45 7.13
CA VAL A 108 3.15 -6.21 6.57
C VAL A 108 2.62 -7.56 6.10
N LEU A 109 2.80 -7.85 4.81
CA LEU A 109 2.33 -9.09 4.20
C LEU A 109 3.47 -9.74 3.42
N HIS A 110 3.70 -11.04 3.65
CA HIS A 110 4.62 -11.88 2.91
C HIS A 110 3.85 -13.07 2.34
N GLY A 111 3.78 -13.21 1.02
CA GLY A 111 3.16 -14.37 0.36
C GLY A 111 3.99 -15.61 0.62
N GLY A 112 5.24 -15.59 0.16
CA GLY A 112 6.22 -16.64 0.43
C GLY A 112 6.54 -17.40 -0.84
N SER A 113 6.13 -18.67 -0.94
CA SER A 113 6.30 -19.46 -2.16
C SER A 113 4.98 -20.06 -2.60
N GLY A 114 4.67 -19.98 -3.88
CA GLY A 114 3.37 -20.32 -4.44
C GLY A 114 2.79 -19.10 -5.13
N ASN A 115 1.66 -19.25 -5.80
CA ASN A 115 1.01 -18.14 -6.49
C ASN A 115 0.02 -17.47 -5.52
N ASP A 116 0.45 -16.42 -4.86
CA ASP A 116 -0.27 -15.81 -3.76
C ASP A 116 -1.25 -14.74 -4.25
N THR A 117 -2.37 -14.61 -3.55
CA THR A 117 -3.33 -13.52 -3.74
C THR A 117 -3.32 -12.62 -2.51
N ILE A 118 -2.73 -11.43 -2.65
CA ILE A 118 -2.49 -10.51 -1.54
C ILE A 118 -3.32 -9.24 -1.71
N SER A 119 -4.15 -8.91 -0.72
CA SER A 119 -4.94 -7.67 -0.70
C SER A 119 -4.74 -6.91 0.61
N SER A 120 -4.42 -5.61 0.51
CA SER A 120 -4.36 -4.74 1.69
C SER A 120 -5.07 -3.41 1.44
N ASP A 121 -5.96 -3.01 2.36
CA ASP A 121 -6.69 -1.75 2.29
C ASP A 121 -6.62 -1.01 3.64
N LEU A 122 -5.84 0.07 3.66
CA LEU A 122 -5.60 0.89 4.84
C LEU A 122 -6.29 2.24 4.69
N THR A 123 -7.01 2.66 5.73
CA THR A 123 -7.66 3.97 5.77
C THR A 123 -7.41 4.70 7.08
N VAL A 124 -6.99 5.96 7.00
CA VAL A 124 -6.70 6.82 8.16
C VAL A 124 -7.42 8.17 8.06
N TYR A 125 -7.91 8.68 9.19
CA TYR A 125 -8.71 9.90 9.28
C TYR A 125 -8.21 10.89 10.35
N PHE A 126 -8.38 12.18 10.06
CA PHE A 126 -8.19 13.35 10.93
C PHE A 126 -6.74 13.75 11.22
N ALA A 127 -6.25 13.69 12.46
CA ALA A 127 -4.99 14.36 12.80
C ALA A 127 -3.79 13.46 12.52
N ASN A 128 -2.81 13.99 11.79
CA ASN A 128 -1.56 13.31 11.41
C ASN A 128 -1.78 11.89 10.82
N PRO A 129 -2.62 11.72 9.79
CA PRO A 129 -2.93 10.41 9.24
C PRO A 129 -1.71 9.81 8.52
N HIS A 130 -1.34 8.60 8.91
CA HIS A 130 -0.26 7.82 8.31
C HIS A 130 -0.74 6.40 7.95
N ALA A 131 -0.72 6.03 6.68
CA ALA A 131 -1.00 4.65 6.26
C ALA A 131 0.18 4.07 5.46
N SER A 132 0.66 2.89 5.83
CA SER A 132 1.78 2.25 5.16
C SER A 132 1.56 0.76 4.92
N ASN A 133 1.61 0.34 3.67
CA ASN A 133 1.68 -1.07 3.29
C ASN A 133 3.12 -1.47 2.98
N TRP A 134 3.54 -2.62 3.49
CA TRP A 134 4.75 -3.34 3.05
C TRP A 134 4.32 -4.74 2.60
N VAL A 135 4.44 -5.03 1.31
CA VAL A 135 3.97 -6.29 0.73
C VAL A 135 5.08 -6.92 -0.10
N ASP A 136 5.31 -8.21 0.09
CA ASP A 136 6.27 -9.03 -0.65
C ASP A 136 5.54 -10.30 -1.12
N GLY A 137 5.38 -10.48 -2.44
CA GLY A 137 4.76 -11.66 -3.03
C GLY A 137 5.63 -12.89 -2.80
N GLY A 138 6.90 -12.79 -3.22
CA GLY A 138 7.91 -13.80 -2.97
C GLY A 138 8.22 -14.59 -4.22
N ALA A 139 7.90 -15.87 -4.26
CA ALA A 139 8.19 -16.73 -5.42
C ALA A 139 6.91 -17.40 -5.94
N GLY A 140 6.55 -17.10 -7.18
CA GLY A 140 5.33 -17.57 -7.83
C GLY A 140 4.77 -16.46 -8.72
N ASP A 141 3.73 -16.75 -9.48
CA ASP A 141 3.01 -15.72 -10.24
C ASP A 141 1.97 -15.08 -9.31
N ASP A 142 2.34 -14.00 -8.62
CA ASP A 142 1.53 -13.40 -7.55
C ASP A 142 0.52 -12.38 -8.07
N THR A 143 -0.59 -12.22 -7.35
CA THR A 143 -1.58 -11.15 -7.57
C THR A 143 -1.65 -10.26 -6.34
N ILE A 144 -1.22 -9.00 -6.49
CA ILE A 144 -1.08 -8.05 -5.38
C ILE A 144 -1.95 -6.81 -5.64
N ASP A 145 -2.91 -6.52 -4.75
CA ASP A 145 -3.72 -5.29 -4.77
C ASP A 145 -3.64 -4.55 -3.44
N VAL A 146 -2.92 -3.42 -3.43
CA VAL A 146 -2.67 -2.63 -2.22
C VAL A 146 -3.23 -1.22 -2.35
N ARG A 147 -3.86 -0.76 -1.28
CA ARG A 147 -4.44 0.56 -1.16
C ARG A 147 -4.15 1.20 0.19
N ALA A 148 -3.70 2.45 0.16
CA ALA A 148 -3.53 3.30 1.32
C ALA A 148 -4.26 4.63 1.08
N ARG A 149 -5.15 5.01 2.01
CA ARG A 149 -6.00 6.20 1.92
C ARG A 149 -5.91 7.05 3.17
N GLY A 150 -5.77 8.36 2.99
CA GLY A 150 -5.76 9.33 4.09
C GLY A 150 -6.70 10.50 3.86
N TYR A 151 -7.33 10.96 4.95
CA TYR A 151 -8.30 12.05 4.97
C TYR A 151 -8.04 12.99 6.15
N ALA A 152 -7.81 14.30 5.95
CA ALA A 152 -7.52 15.22 7.06
C ALA A 152 -7.60 16.71 6.75
N ASP A 153 -8.61 17.41 7.26
CA ASP A 153 -8.80 18.85 6.99
C ASP A 153 -7.57 19.75 7.25
N LEU A 154 -6.86 19.59 8.39
CA LEU A 154 -5.85 20.55 8.87
C LEU A 154 -4.47 19.93 9.15
N SER A 155 -4.15 18.78 8.56
CA SER A 155 -2.89 18.07 8.86
C SER A 155 -2.28 17.44 7.63
N GLY A 156 -0.95 17.35 7.63
CA GLY A 156 -0.21 16.65 6.60
C GLY A 156 -0.59 15.16 6.56
N ILE A 157 -0.80 14.63 5.36
CA ILE A 157 -1.18 13.23 5.14
C ILE A 157 -0.01 12.48 4.50
N ILE A 158 0.32 11.31 5.03
CA ILE A 158 1.32 10.43 4.41
C ILE A 158 0.69 9.06 4.18
N VAL A 159 0.61 8.65 2.94
CA VAL A 159 0.16 7.31 2.57
C VAL A 159 1.16 6.68 1.61
N SER A 160 1.65 5.49 1.94
CA SER A 160 2.66 4.80 1.16
C SER A 160 2.33 3.33 0.95
N ASN A 161 2.69 2.83 -0.23
CA ASN A 161 2.72 1.41 -0.52
C ASN A 161 4.12 1.03 -0.97
N HIS A 162 4.73 0.06 -0.30
CA HIS A 162 5.96 -0.60 -0.71
C HIS A 162 5.61 -2.01 -1.14
N VAL A 163 5.82 -2.34 -2.41
CA VAL A 163 5.41 -3.63 -2.99
C VAL A 163 6.59 -4.28 -3.69
N PHE A 164 6.84 -5.54 -3.35
CA PHE A 164 7.79 -6.41 -4.00
C PHE A 164 7.00 -7.55 -4.63
N GLY A 165 7.11 -7.74 -5.96
CA GLY A 165 6.52 -8.89 -6.65
C GLY A 165 7.34 -10.13 -6.33
N GLY A 166 8.57 -10.15 -6.81
CA GLY A 166 9.57 -11.14 -6.45
C GLY A 166 10.02 -11.93 -7.67
N ALA A 167 9.80 -13.24 -7.68
CA ALA A 167 10.14 -14.08 -8.82
C ALA A 167 8.89 -14.77 -9.37
N GLY A 168 8.61 -14.59 -10.65
CA GLY A 168 7.41 -15.06 -11.32
C GLY A 168 6.79 -13.91 -12.10
N ASN A 169 5.69 -14.16 -12.82
CA ASN A 169 5.00 -13.15 -13.60
C ASN A 169 3.91 -12.53 -12.72
N ASP A 170 4.23 -11.42 -12.07
CA ASP A 170 3.38 -10.83 -11.05
C ASP A 170 2.38 -9.83 -11.65
N THR A 171 1.21 -9.74 -11.03
CA THR A 171 0.21 -8.70 -11.32
C THR A 171 0.06 -7.79 -10.11
N ILE A 172 0.48 -6.54 -10.25
CA ILE A 172 0.56 -5.57 -9.16
C ILE A 172 -0.36 -4.38 -9.42
N SER A 173 -1.25 -4.07 -8.48
CA SER A 173 -2.08 -2.87 -8.41
C SER A 173 -1.78 -2.12 -7.12
N ALA A 174 -1.27 -0.89 -7.21
CA ALA A 174 -0.96 -0.07 -6.05
C ALA A 174 -1.65 1.30 -6.11
N ARG A 175 -2.34 1.68 -5.03
CA ARG A 175 -3.08 2.94 -4.92
C ARG A 175 -2.76 3.68 -3.64
N ALA A 176 -2.17 4.86 -3.78
CA ALA A 176 -1.90 5.80 -2.70
C ALA A 176 -2.76 7.05 -2.92
N GLU A 177 -3.66 7.36 -1.99
CA GLU A 177 -4.68 8.40 -2.19
C GLU A 177 -4.86 9.30 -0.97
N ILE A 178 -4.77 10.59 -1.21
CA ILE A 178 -4.94 11.65 -0.23
C ILE A 178 -6.17 12.49 -0.60
N TRP A 179 -6.98 12.79 0.40
CA TRP A 179 -8.20 13.58 0.26
C TRP A 179 -8.28 14.62 1.37
N LEU A 180 -8.63 15.87 1.03
CA LEU A 180 -8.87 16.98 1.96
C LEU A 180 -7.68 17.24 2.88
N THR A 181 -6.72 18.11 2.53
CA THR A 181 -5.61 18.50 3.43
C THR A 181 -5.13 19.93 3.26
N ASP A 182 -5.07 20.70 4.34
CA ASP A 182 -4.58 22.09 4.32
C ASP A 182 -3.09 22.24 4.69
N ASP A 183 -2.34 21.14 4.89
CA ASP A 183 -0.92 21.17 5.34
C ASP A 183 0.00 20.23 4.52
N GLY A 184 -0.38 19.99 3.25
CA GLY A 184 0.36 19.16 2.30
C GLY A 184 0.20 17.66 2.50
N GLY A 185 0.88 16.87 1.68
CA GLY A 185 0.80 15.41 1.79
C GLY A 185 1.63 14.65 0.79
N ILE A 186 1.90 13.38 1.09
CA ILE A 186 2.70 12.48 0.28
C ILE A 186 1.88 11.22 0.01
N ALA A 187 1.46 11.05 -1.24
CA ALA A 187 0.91 9.81 -1.76
C ALA A 187 2.02 9.12 -2.55
N GLU A 188 2.51 7.97 -2.07
CA GLU A 188 3.67 7.30 -2.67
C GLU A 188 3.40 5.81 -2.93
N ASN A 189 3.78 5.36 -4.12
CA ASN A 189 3.96 3.93 -4.40
C ASN A 189 5.43 3.69 -4.74
N VAL A 190 6.05 2.72 -4.07
CA VAL A 190 7.38 2.18 -4.38
C VAL A 190 7.20 0.71 -4.74
N ILE A 191 7.52 0.35 -5.97
CA ILE A 191 7.26 -0.99 -6.50
C ILE A 191 8.55 -1.54 -7.10
N ASP A 192 8.89 -2.76 -6.72
CA ASP A 192 9.90 -3.59 -7.36
C ASP A 192 9.22 -4.90 -7.79
N SER A 193 8.88 -5.07 -9.07
CA SER A 193 8.18 -6.28 -9.51
C SER A 193 9.11 -7.49 -9.61
N GLY A 194 10.41 -7.27 -9.80
CA GLY A 194 11.42 -8.31 -9.67
C GLY A 194 11.74 -9.04 -10.97
N ALA A 195 11.49 -10.34 -11.05
CA ALA A 195 11.90 -11.17 -12.19
C ALA A 195 10.75 -11.97 -12.76
N GLY A 196 10.39 -11.73 -14.01
CA GLY A 196 9.31 -12.36 -14.74
C GLY A 196 8.69 -11.34 -15.69
N ASN A 197 7.64 -11.70 -16.41
CA ASN A 197 6.93 -10.73 -17.27
C ASN A 197 5.82 -10.11 -16.43
N ASP A 198 6.10 -8.99 -15.79
CA ASP A 198 5.22 -8.42 -14.79
C ASP A 198 4.22 -7.44 -15.39
N THR A 199 3.08 -7.28 -14.71
CA THR A 199 2.07 -6.27 -15.02
C THR A 199 1.88 -5.36 -13.82
N VAL A 200 2.30 -4.10 -13.95
CA VAL A 200 2.23 -3.10 -12.88
C VAL A 200 1.26 -1.99 -13.25
N THR A 201 0.27 -1.75 -12.39
CA THR A 201 -0.59 -0.58 -12.41
C THR A 201 -0.43 0.21 -11.11
N ALA A 202 -0.01 1.46 -11.21
CA ALA A 202 0.22 2.30 -10.02
C ALA A 202 -0.46 3.66 -10.13
N LEU A 203 -1.12 4.08 -9.06
CA LEU A 203 -1.83 5.35 -8.96
C LEU A 203 -1.48 6.05 -7.65
N ALA A 204 -0.89 7.24 -7.75
CA ALA A 204 -0.69 8.17 -6.64
C ALA A 204 -1.53 9.43 -6.87
N VAL A 205 -2.34 9.83 -5.89
CA VAL A 205 -3.26 10.97 -6.01
C VAL A 205 -3.24 11.84 -4.76
N THR A 206 -3.14 13.16 -4.96
CA THR A 206 -3.39 14.16 -3.93
C THR A 206 -4.67 14.98 -4.19
N SER A 207 -5.05 15.81 -3.22
CA SER A 207 -6.39 16.38 -3.08
C SER A 207 -6.54 17.75 -3.75
N LEU A 208 -7.50 17.90 -4.67
CA LEU A 208 -7.79 19.16 -5.37
C LEU A 208 -7.96 20.39 -4.48
N GLU A 209 -8.54 20.21 -3.29
CA GLU A 209 -8.76 21.30 -2.33
C GLU A 209 -7.55 21.58 -1.43
N GLY A 210 -6.49 20.80 -1.56
CA GLY A 210 -5.41 20.82 -0.59
C GLY A 210 -4.56 22.09 -0.65
N VAL A 211 -3.97 22.47 0.47
CA VAL A 211 -3.05 23.61 0.61
C VAL A 211 -1.73 23.05 1.17
N GLY A 212 -0.57 23.57 0.71
CA GLY A 212 0.75 23.07 1.10
C GLY A 212 1.46 22.20 0.06
N ASP A 213 2.64 21.68 0.44
CA ASP A 213 3.57 20.95 -0.45
C ASP A 213 3.08 19.50 -0.72
N GLU A 214 2.09 19.34 -1.59
CA GLU A 214 1.59 18.02 -1.99
C GLU A 214 2.45 17.33 -3.06
N THR A 215 2.68 16.03 -2.85
CA THR A 215 3.43 15.14 -3.75
C THR A 215 2.66 13.85 -4.02
N ALA A 216 2.34 13.59 -5.28
CA ALA A 216 1.97 12.27 -5.79
C ALA A 216 3.19 11.65 -6.48
N ARG A 217 3.61 10.47 -6.04
CA ARG A 217 4.80 9.81 -6.56
C ARG A 217 4.60 8.32 -6.80
N ASN A 218 5.10 7.86 -7.94
CA ASN A 218 5.34 6.45 -8.20
C ASN A 218 6.82 6.24 -8.53
N LEU A 219 7.46 5.30 -7.85
CA LEU A 219 8.82 4.82 -8.10
C LEU A 219 8.72 3.34 -8.43
N ILE A 220 9.08 2.95 -9.65
CA ILE A 220 8.88 1.59 -10.15
C ILE A 220 10.19 1.05 -10.72
N ASN A 221 10.57 -0.15 -10.29
CA ASN A 221 11.57 -0.98 -10.93
C ASN A 221 10.90 -2.30 -11.33
N THR A 222 11.09 -2.75 -12.57
CA THR A 222 10.53 -4.05 -13.01
C THR A 222 11.55 -5.16 -13.21
N GLY A 223 12.84 -4.84 -13.09
CA GLY A 223 13.89 -5.85 -13.08
C GLY A 223 14.10 -6.57 -14.42
N SER A 224 13.65 -7.82 -14.55
CA SER A 224 13.93 -8.62 -15.76
C SER A 224 12.72 -9.39 -16.26
N GLY A 225 12.50 -9.35 -17.58
CA GLY A 225 11.40 -9.98 -18.29
C GLY A 225 10.77 -8.98 -19.23
N ASN A 226 9.67 -9.30 -19.91
CA ASN A 226 8.99 -8.32 -20.77
C ASN A 226 7.83 -7.72 -19.98
N ASP A 227 8.04 -6.54 -19.43
CA ASP A 227 7.14 -5.95 -18.44
C ASP A 227 6.14 -4.99 -19.07
N PHE A 228 4.98 -4.89 -18.43
CA PHE A 228 3.97 -3.89 -18.74
C PHE A 228 3.74 -2.98 -17.54
N VAL A 229 3.95 -1.67 -17.72
CA VAL A 229 3.77 -0.66 -16.68
C VAL A 229 2.78 0.41 -17.14
N ASP A 230 1.72 0.62 -16.37
CA ASP A 230 0.80 1.74 -16.51
C ASP A 230 0.75 2.53 -15.19
N VAL A 231 1.34 3.72 -15.19
CA VAL A 231 1.56 4.50 -13.98
C VAL A 231 1.03 5.90 -14.11
N THR A 232 0.29 6.36 -13.09
CA THR A 232 -0.27 7.70 -13.03
C THR A 232 0.03 8.37 -11.70
N ALA A 233 0.61 9.56 -11.75
CA ALA A 233 0.73 10.48 -10.61
C ALA A 233 -0.16 11.69 -10.85
N VAL A 234 -1.01 12.01 -9.88
CA VAL A 234 -1.96 13.12 -9.94
C VAL A 234 -1.73 14.04 -8.75
N ALA A 235 -1.12 15.19 -8.99
CA ALA A 235 -1.02 16.26 -8.02
C ALA A 235 -2.06 17.33 -8.34
N ARG A 236 -3.13 17.37 -7.56
CA ARG A 236 -4.18 18.40 -7.64
C ARG A 236 -4.16 19.09 -6.29
N SER A 237 -4.00 20.41 -6.24
CA SER A 237 -4.13 21.19 -5.00
C SER A 237 -4.06 22.68 -5.33
N ASN A 238 -4.58 23.53 -4.46
CA ASN A 238 -4.37 24.98 -4.58
C ASN A 238 -2.87 25.30 -4.74
N ASP A 239 -2.01 24.64 -3.96
CA ASP A 239 -0.55 24.83 -3.95
C ASP A 239 0.26 23.68 -4.59
N GLY A 240 -0.40 22.68 -5.18
CA GLY A 240 0.16 21.37 -5.57
C GLY A 240 1.54 21.43 -6.24
N LYS A 241 2.45 20.52 -5.85
CA LYS A 241 3.87 20.72 -6.16
C LYS A 241 4.49 19.68 -7.07
N TYR A 242 4.22 18.39 -6.86
CA TYR A 242 4.91 17.33 -7.60
C TYR A 242 3.99 16.16 -7.98
N ALA A 243 3.79 15.94 -9.28
CA ALA A 243 3.30 14.68 -9.83
C ALA A 243 4.49 13.98 -10.51
N ILE A 244 5.02 12.94 -9.88
CA ILE A 244 6.27 12.30 -10.30
C ILE A 244 6.04 10.82 -10.60
N ASN A 245 6.45 10.39 -11.78
CA ASN A 245 6.68 8.98 -12.08
C ASN A 245 8.16 8.79 -12.40
N GLU A 246 8.79 7.82 -11.76
CA GLU A 246 10.12 7.32 -12.11
C GLU A 246 10.01 5.82 -12.32
N VAL A 247 10.29 5.36 -13.54
CA VAL A 247 10.16 3.96 -13.96
C VAL A 247 11.48 3.51 -14.57
N ASP A 248 12.07 2.46 -14.01
CA ASP A 248 13.16 1.68 -14.60
C ASP A 248 12.61 0.32 -15.01
N ALA A 249 12.49 0.08 -16.32
CA ALA A 249 11.96 -1.17 -16.86
C ALA A 249 13.01 -2.30 -16.90
N GLY A 250 14.29 -1.99 -16.61
CA GLY A 250 15.31 -3.01 -16.46
C GLY A 250 15.70 -3.72 -17.76
N SER A 251 15.42 -5.02 -17.90
CA SER A 251 15.88 -5.81 -19.04
C SER A 251 14.75 -6.64 -19.64
N GLY A 252 14.49 -6.48 -20.94
CA GLY A 252 13.24 -6.98 -21.49
C GLY A 252 12.92 -6.46 -22.87
N ASN A 253 11.68 -6.64 -23.30
CA ASN A 253 11.10 -5.78 -24.32
C ASN A 253 9.87 -5.17 -23.67
N ASP A 254 10.06 -4.02 -23.07
CA ASP A 254 9.12 -3.51 -22.07
C ASP A 254 8.14 -2.52 -22.67
N VAL A 255 6.98 -2.37 -22.03
CA VAL A 255 5.96 -1.40 -22.41
C VAL A 255 5.64 -0.53 -21.21
N VAL A 256 6.02 0.74 -21.29
CA VAL A 256 5.80 1.71 -20.19
C VAL A 256 4.90 2.84 -20.63
N ARG A 257 3.87 3.12 -19.83
CA ARG A 257 2.99 4.28 -19.95
C ARG A 257 3.01 5.06 -18.66
N ALA A 258 3.57 6.25 -18.69
CA ALA A 258 3.67 7.14 -17.53
C ALA A 258 2.86 8.42 -17.77
N TYR A 259 1.98 8.72 -16.83
CA TYR A 259 1.09 9.88 -16.85
C TYR A 259 1.32 10.75 -15.61
N ALA A 260 1.80 11.97 -15.81
CA ALA A 260 1.82 12.99 -14.78
C ALA A 260 0.63 13.93 -15.02
N ILE A 261 -0.14 14.22 -13.98
CA ILE A 261 -1.28 15.15 -14.06
C ILE A 261 -1.10 16.18 -12.97
N THR A 262 -1.09 17.45 -13.36
CA THR A 262 -0.92 18.57 -12.42
C THR A 262 -2.00 19.62 -12.60
N ASP A 263 -2.56 20.07 -11.49
CA ASP A 263 -3.61 21.10 -11.42
C ASP A 263 -3.42 21.93 -10.14
N SER A 264 -3.18 23.24 -10.31
CA SER A 264 -2.99 24.21 -9.24
C SER A 264 -3.41 25.61 -9.67
N ASN A 265 -4.04 26.34 -8.75
CA ASN A 265 -4.55 27.69 -8.97
C ASN A 265 -3.68 28.79 -8.31
N SER A 266 -2.72 28.46 -7.43
CA SER A 266 -1.86 29.43 -6.76
C SER A 266 -0.35 29.23 -6.92
N THR A 267 0.15 28.10 -7.43
CA THR A 267 1.60 27.82 -7.50
C THR A 267 2.08 27.31 -8.88
N GLN A 268 3.32 26.80 -8.93
CA GLN A 268 3.97 26.26 -10.13
C GLN A 268 4.15 24.74 -9.98
N PRO A 269 3.14 23.93 -10.29
CA PRO A 269 3.26 22.48 -10.17
C PRO A 269 4.29 21.92 -11.16
N VAL A 270 4.94 20.85 -10.76
CA VAL A 270 5.90 20.09 -11.58
C VAL A 270 5.31 18.72 -11.89
N GLY A 271 5.10 18.45 -13.18
CA GLY A 271 4.84 17.10 -13.68
C GLY A 271 6.14 16.52 -14.22
N SER A 272 6.52 15.34 -13.74
CA SER A 272 7.72 14.66 -14.18
C SER A 272 7.45 13.19 -14.46
N ASN A 273 7.89 12.73 -15.62
CA ASN A 273 7.98 11.32 -15.95
C ASN A 273 9.42 11.03 -16.37
N LYS A 274 10.13 10.21 -15.61
CA LYS A 274 11.41 9.65 -15.99
C LYS A 274 11.21 8.17 -16.27
N VAL A 275 11.37 7.77 -17.52
CA VAL A 275 11.11 6.42 -17.98
C VAL A 275 12.38 5.91 -18.65
N TYR A 276 12.91 4.82 -18.13
CA TYR A 276 14.10 4.15 -18.65
C TYR A 276 13.66 2.76 -19.13
N GLY A 277 13.87 2.46 -20.42
CA GLY A 277 13.60 1.14 -20.98
C GLY A 277 14.68 0.12 -20.62
N GLY A 278 15.91 0.59 -20.43
CA GLY A 278 17.03 -0.28 -20.07
C GLY A 278 17.51 -1.11 -21.26
N SER A 279 17.59 -2.43 -21.12
CA SER A 279 18.12 -3.28 -22.19
C SER A 279 17.02 -4.02 -22.95
N GLY A 280 16.94 -3.78 -24.25
CA GLY A 280 16.17 -4.58 -25.20
C GLY A 280 15.40 -3.70 -26.18
N ASN A 281 14.17 -4.08 -26.57
CA ASN A 281 13.37 -3.28 -27.50
C ASN A 281 12.08 -2.79 -26.82
N ASP A 282 12.12 -1.56 -26.34
CA ASP A 282 11.09 -1.04 -25.44
C ASP A 282 10.14 -0.06 -26.15
N ASP A 283 8.89 -0.02 -25.70
CA ASP A 283 7.85 0.93 -26.11
C ASP A 283 7.49 1.84 -24.93
N LEU A 284 7.97 3.08 -24.99
CA LEU A 284 7.93 4.02 -23.87
C LEU A 284 7.05 5.22 -24.22
N THR A 285 6.06 5.49 -23.37
CA THR A 285 5.15 6.63 -23.47
C THR A 285 5.19 7.44 -22.17
N ALA A 286 5.55 8.71 -22.27
CA ALA A 286 5.52 9.67 -21.16
C ALA A 286 4.64 10.88 -21.53
N ILE A 287 3.56 11.08 -20.79
CA ILE A 287 2.58 12.14 -21.05
C ILE A 287 2.38 12.97 -19.79
N HIS A 288 2.31 14.28 -19.98
CA HIS A 288 1.91 15.22 -18.93
C HIS A 288 0.61 15.93 -19.35
N PHE A 289 -0.37 15.94 -18.45
CA PHE A 289 -1.60 16.71 -18.57
C PHE A 289 -1.67 17.85 -17.55
N THR A 290 -2.14 19.02 -18.02
CA THR A 290 -2.58 20.17 -17.22
C THR A 290 -3.93 20.62 -17.78
N ASP A 291 -4.84 21.05 -16.91
CA ASP A 291 -6.17 21.54 -17.29
C ASP A 291 -6.20 23.04 -17.64
N GLY A 292 -5.06 23.73 -17.49
CA GLY A 292 -4.87 25.11 -17.93
C GLY A 292 -5.10 26.18 -16.86
N GLU A 293 -5.40 25.81 -15.61
CA GLU A 293 -5.52 26.77 -14.50
C GLU A 293 -4.16 27.11 -13.85
N ASN A 294 -3.12 26.34 -14.20
CA ASN A 294 -1.76 26.56 -13.72
C ASN A 294 -1.19 27.92 -14.17
N TRP A 295 -0.70 28.71 -13.22
CA TRP A 295 -0.03 29.99 -13.52
C TRP A 295 1.27 29.79 -14.32
N VAL A 296 2.06 28.76 -13.98
CA VAL A 296 3.22 28.23 -14.73
C VAL A 296 3.34 26.73 -14.43
N THR A 297 3.68 25.90 -15.42
CA THR A 297 3.92 24.46 -15.24
C THR A 297 5.32 24.10 -15.71
N THR A 298 6.06 23.33 -14.90
CA THR A 298 7.31 22.69 -15.34
C THR A 298 7.03 21.25 -15.75
N VAL A 299 7.52 20.88 -16.93
CA VAL A 299 7.40 19.53 -17.49
C VAL A 299 8.80 18.95 -17.65
N ASP A 300 9.05 17.80 -17.03
CA ASP A 300 10.29 17.04 -17.20
C ASP A 300 9.98 15.60 -17.61
N ASN A 301 9.99 15.35 -18.92
CA ASN A 301 9.84 14.03 -19.51
C ASN A 301 11.19 13.56 -20.05
N LEU A 302 11.71 12.47 -19.47
CA LEU A 302 12.89 11.77 -19.95
C LEU A 302 12.48 10.35 -20.37
N VAL A 303 12.90 9.97 -21.58
CA VAL A 303 12.74 8.63 -22.14
C VAL A 303 14.10 8.22 -22.68
N ASP A 304 14.69 7.16 -22.13
CA ASP A 304 16.00 6.61 -22.52
C ASP A 304 15.89 5.10 -22.75
#